data_AF-A0A939JMZ7-F1
#
_entry.id   AF-A0A939JMZ7-F1
#
_cell.length_a   1.000
_cell.length_b   1.000
_cell.length_c   1.000
_cell.angle_alpha   90.00
_cell.angle_beta   90.00
_cell.angle_gamma   90.00
#
_symmetry.space_group_name_H-M   'P 1'
#
loop_
_entity.id
_entity.type
_entity.pdbx_description
1 polymer ?
#
loop_
_entity_poly.entity_id
_entity_poly.type
_entity_poly.pdbx_seq_one_letter_code
_entity_poly.pdbx_strand_id
1 'polypeptide(L)'
;MAGLLAGCAAPAPPPPAPEEVIKAATGLLTDACLTRRGLTPPRPGQSPPPAAEQQRVTAALFGAGPAELSVALPTGYVVRAHTDGCLAAAQQRLYGDQRRWFRASVIVNNLRPEADSTHRTVAEVRALHHAELDEWRRLRAHALTESTTLLADPPPTGDPRP
;
A
#
# COMPACT_ATOMS: atom_id res chain seq x y z
N MET A 1 -41.78 24.33 35.62
CA MET A 1 -40.81 23.28 35.24
C MET A 1 -40.66 23.30 33.73
N ALA A 2 -39.50 23.72 33.22
CA ALA A 2 -39.07 23.45 31.85
C ALA A 2 -37.56 23.74 31.77
N GLY A 3 -36.75 22.75 32.16
CA GLY A 3 -35.31 22.77 31.95
C GLY A 3 -35.03 22.34 30.50
N LEU A 4 -34.49 23.26 29.71
CA LEU A 4 -33.96 22.96 28.37
C LEU A 4 -32.74 22.05 28.52
N LEU A 5 -32.85 20.82 28.02
CA LEU A 5 -31.72 19.90 27.88
C LEU A 5 -30.89 20.33 26.67
N ALA A 6 -29.75 21.00 26.92
CA ALA A 6 -28.73 21.21 25.90
C ALA A 6 -27.93 19.92 25.73
N GLY A 7 -28.21 19.18 24.66
CA GLY A 7 -27.42 18.00 24.27
C GLY A 7 -26.07 18.44 23.71
N CYS A 8 -24.97 17.96 24.31
CA CYS A 8 -23.63 18.12 23.79
C CYS A 8 -23.48 17.33 22.49
N ALA A 9 -23.58 17.99 21.34
CA ALA A 9 -23.12 17.41 20.08
C ALA A 9 -21.59 17.39 20.09
N ALA A 10 -20.99 16.21 20.30
CA ALA A 10 -19.55 16.04 20.09
C ALA A 10 -19.22 16.29 18.61
N PRO A 11 -18.14 17.00 18.28
CA PRO A 11 -17.73 17.18 16.89
C PRO A 11 -17.43 15.82 16.26
N ALA A 12 -17.84 15.63 15.01
CA ALA A 12 -17.53 14.42 14.27
C ALA A 12 -16.00 14.25 14.14
N PRO A 13 -15.49 13.00 14.19
CA PRO A 13 -14.07 12.76 13.98
C PRO A 13 -13.63 13.23 12.58
N PRO A 14 -12.38 13.67 12.42
CA PRO A 14 -11.86 14.07 11.12
C PRO A 14 -11.85 12.89 10.15
N PRO A 15 -11.93 13.15 8.83
CA PRO A 15 -11.79 12.09 7.85
C PRO A 15 -10.40 11.41 7.95
N PRO A 16 -10.30 10.12 7.63
CA PRO A 16 -9.04 9.39 7.67
C PRO A 16 -8.00 10.02 6.73
N ALA A 17 -6.73 9.90 7.09
CA ALA A 17 -5.65 10.39 6.22
C ALA A 17 -5.61 9.58 4.92
N PRO A 18 -5.21 10.16 3.77
CA PRO A 18 -5.13 9.45 2.50
C PRO A 18 -4.35 8.13 2.54
N GLU A 19 -3.28 8.07 3.33
CA GLU A 19 -2.49 6.86 3.53
C GLU A 19 -3.29 5.75 4.22
N GLU A 20 -4.14 6.09 5.19
CA GLU A 20 -4.97 5.14 5.89
C GLU A 20 -6.04 4.55 4.97
N VAL A 21 -6.61 5.37 4.08
CA VAL A 21 -7.56 4.93 3.05
C VAL A 21 -6.90 3.93 2.09
N ILE A 22 -5.72 4.27 1.55
CA ILE A 22 -4.97 3.39 0.64
C ILE A 22 -4.56 2.09 1.36
N LYS A 23 -4.13 2.18 2.61
CA LYS A 23 -3.76 1.02 3.44
C LYS A 23 -4.97 0.11 3.70
N ALA A 24 -6.13 0.68 4.02
CA ALA A 24 -7.36 -0.09 4.24
C ALA A 24 -7.80 -0.82 2.97
N ALA A 25 -7.81 -0.12 1.82
CA ALA A 25 -8.12 -0.72 0.52
C ALA A 25 -7.12 -1.83 0.15
N THR A 26 -5.82 -1.61 0.38
CA THR A 26 -4.79 -2.62 0.16
C THR A 26 -5.06 -3.87 1.01
N GLY A 27 -5.35 -3.69 2.30
CA GLY A 27 -5.68 -4.79 3.22
C GLY A 27 -6.89 -5.60 2.75
N LEU A 28 -7.97 -4.93 2.35
CA LEU A 28 -9.17 -5.58 1.82
C LEU A 28 -8.87 -6.41 0.56
N LEU A 29 -8.09 -5.87 -0.37
CA LEU A 29 -7.70 -6.59 -1.60
C LEU A 29 -6.80 -7.79 -1.31
N THR A 30 -5.82 -7.64 -0.40
CA THR A 30 -4.93 -8.74 -0.02
C THR A 30 -5.67 -9.84 0.73
N ASP A 31 -6.58 -9.48 1.64
CA ASP A 31 -7.40 -10.43 2.38
C ASP A 31 -8.27 -11.24 1.42
N ALA A 32 -9.01 -10.56 0.54
CA ALA A 32 -9.86 -11.21 -0.45
C ALA A 32 -9.06 -12.13 -1.39
N CYS A 33 -7.85 -11.72 -1.78
CA CYS A 33 -6.97 -12.54 -2.58
C CYS A 33 -6.50 -13.81 -1.84
N LEU A 34 -6.09 -13.69 -0.59
CA LEU A 34 -5.68 -14.84 0.24
C LEU A 34 -6.86 -15.79 0.47
N THR A 35 -8.05 -15.26 0.80
CA THR A 35 -9.26 -16.07 1.00
C THR A 35 -9.66 -16.83 -0.26
N ARG A 36 -9.60 -16.21 -1.45
CA ARG A 36 -9.84 -16.91 -2.73
C ARG A 36 -8.85 -18.05 -3.00
N ARG A 37 -7.66 -17.99 -2.39
CA ARG A 37 -6.64 -19.06 -2.45
C ARG A 37 -6.78 -20.08 -1.32
N GLY A 38 -7.85 -20.03 -0.53
CA GLY A 38 -8.07 -20.92 0.61
C GLY A 38 -7.12 -20.67 1.79
N LEU A 39 -6.57 -19.46 1.89
CA LEU A 39 -5.62 -19.09 2.94
C LEU A 39 -6.26 -18.10 3.92
N THR A 40 -5.88 -18.21 5.19
CA THR A 40 -6.31 -17.27 6.24
C THR A 40 -5.42 -16.03 6.24
N PRO A 41 -5.97 -14.82 6.05
CA PRO A 41 -5.18 -13.59 6.12
C PRO A 41 -4.61 -13.36 7.53
N PRO A 42 -3.34 -12.92 7.65
CA PRO A 42 -2.74 -12.65 8.94
C PRO A 42 -3.40 -11.43 9.61
N ARG A 43 -3.79 -11.56 10.88
CA ARG A 43 -4.32 -10.44 11.68
C ARG A 43 -3.33 -10.04 12.79
N PRO A 44 -3.19 -8.74 13.08
CA PRO A 44 -2.45 -8.31 14.26
C PRO A 44 -2.99 -8.96 15.54
N GLY A 45 -2.10 -9.44 16.40
CA GLY A 45 -2.46 -10.01 17.71
C GLY A 45 -2.94 -11.47 17.67
N GLN A 46 -3.03 -12.11 16.51
CA GLN A 46 -3.27 -13.55 16.43
C GLN A 46 -1.97 -14.34 16.55
N SER A 47 -2.05 -15.51 17.19
CA SER A 47 -0.94 -16.45 17.21
C SER A 47 -0.58 -16.86 15.78
N PRO A 48 0.71 -16.96 15.43
CA PRO A 48 1.11 -17.36 14.10
C PRO A 48 0.63 -18.78 13.80
N PRO A 49 0.20 -19.06 12.56
CA PRO A 49 -0.17 -20.42 12.15
C PRO A 49 1.07 -21.33 12.15
N PRO A 50 0.90 -22.66 12.01
CA PRO A 50 2.03 -23.56 11.82
C PRO A 50 2.97 -23.09 10.71
N ALA A 51 4.28 -23.29 10.86
CA ALA A 51 5.30 -22.74 9.96
C ALA A 51 5.05 -23.02 8.47
N ALA A 52 4.55 -24.22 8.13
CA ALA A 52 4.20 -24.57 6.76
C ALA A 52 3.06 -23.70 6.20
N GLU A 53 2.03 -23.41 7.01
CA GLU A 53 0.96 -22.51 6.62
C GLU A 53 1.45 -21.06 6.53
N GLN A 54 2.28 -20.62 7.47
CA GLN A 54 2.90 -19.30 7.44
C GLN A 54 3.73 -19.09 6.17
N GLN A 55 4.45 -20.11 5.71
CA GLN A 55 5.22 -20.08 4.47
C GLN A 55 4.31 -19.95 3.24
N ARG A 56 3.20 -20.72 3.19
CA ARG A 56 2.21 -20.60 2.11
C ARG A 56 1.56 -19.21 2.06
N VAL A 57 1.20 -18.65 3.22
CA VAL A 57 0.63 -17.29 3.32
C VAL A 57 1.65 -16.26 2.85
N THR A 58 2.90 -16.34 3.32
CA THR A 58 3.98 -15.42 2.90
C THR A 58 4.20 -15.46 1.40
N ALA A 59 4.33 -16.65 0.81
CA ALA A 59 4.49 -16.83 -0.64
C ALA A 59 3.30 -16.28 -1.43
N ALA A 60 2.07 -16.53 -0.97
CA ALA A 60 0.87 -16.01 -1.63
C ALA A 60 0.73 -14.48 -1.49
N LEU A 61 1.12 -13.91 -0.35
CA LEU A 61 1.00 -12.49 -0.07
C LEU A 61 2.05 -11.67 -0.84
N PHE A 62 3.32 -12.07 -0.74
CA PHE A 62 4.45 -11.29 -1.25
C PHE A 62 4.98 -11.74 -2.60
N GLY A 63 4.52 -12.90 -3.10
CA GLY A 63 5.04 -13.52 -4.32
C GLY A 63 6.03 -14.66 -4.02
N ALA A 64 6.17 -15.56 -4.98
CA ALA A 64 7.10 -16.69 -4.94
C ALA A 64 7.93 -16.82 -6.24
N GLY A 65 7.53 -16.09 -7.29
CA GLY A 65 8.28 -16.02 -8.54
C GLY A 65 9.54 -15.18 -8.45
N PRO A 66 10.30 -15.04 -9.56
CA PRO A 66 11.42 -14.13 -9.61
C PRO A 66 10.98 -12.68 -9.35
N ALA A 67 11.81 -11.90 -8.67
CA ALA A 67 11.56 -10.48 -8.52
C ALA A 67 11.87 -9.76 -9.85
N GLU A 68 10.82 -9.31 -10.55
CA GLU A 68 10.93 -8.71 -11.88
C GLU A 68 11.15 -7.18 -11.85
N LEU A 69 10.88 -6.54 -10.71
CA LEU A 69 11.11 -5.12 -10.52
C LEU A 69 12.42 -4.88 -9.81
N SER A 70 13.19 -3.91 -10.28
CA SER A 70 14.47 -3.54 -9.67
C SER A 70 14.78 -2.06 -9.85
N VAL A 71 15.26 -1.41 -8.79
CA VAL A 71 15.77 -0.05 -8.80
C VAL A 71 17.11 -0.04 -8.08
N ALA A 72 18.16 0.37 -8.78
CA ALA A 72 19.46 0.67 -8.17
C ALA A 72 19.43 2.07 -7.58
N LEU A 73 19.85 2.20 -6.33
CA LEU A 73 19.91 3.47 -5.61
C LEU A 73 21.34 4.04 -5.65
N PRO A 74 21.51 5.37 -5.61
CA PRO A 74 22.82 6.00 -5.50
C PRO A 74 23.63 5.59 -4.26
N THR A 75 22.96 5.07 -3.24
CA THR A 75 23.56 4.47 -2.04
C THR A 75 24.28 3.14 -2.33
N GLY A 76 24.18 2.59 -3.54
CA GLY A 76 24.74 1.29 -3.93
C GLY A 76 23.82 0.09 -3.68
N TYR A 77 22.70 0.29 -2.97
CA TYR A 77 21.70 -0.75 -2.76
C TYR A 77 20.81 -0.97 -3.98
N VAL A 78 20.31 -2.20 -4.15
CA VAL A 78 19.32 -2.54 -5.17
C VAL A 78 18.05 -3.02 -4.50
N VAL A 79 16.97 -2.25 -4.65
CA VAL A 79 15.65 -2.63 -4.18
C VAL A 79 14.97 -3.48 -5.25
N ARG A 80 14.36 -4.59 -4.84
CA ARG A 80 13.63 -5.51 -5.73
C ARG A 80 12.23 -5.76 -5.20
N ALA A 81 11.31 -6.03 -6.12
CA ALA A 81 9.96 -6.46 -5.78
C ALA A 81 9.44 -7.50 -6.76
N HIS A 82 8.57 -8.36 -6.23
CA HIS A 82 7.79 -9.31 -6.99
C HIS A 82 6.64 -8.60 -7.73
N THR A 83 6.32 -9.08 -8.91
CA THR A 83 5.12 -8.68 -9.69
C THR A 83 3.97 -9.67 -9.47
N ASP A 84 4.22 -10.79 -8.80
CA ASP A 84 3.24 -11.77 -8.37
C ASP A 84 2.87 -11.62 -6.89
N GLY A 85 1.86 -12.39 -6.47
CA GLY A 85 1.31 -12.36 -5.12
C GLY A 85 0.17 -11.36 -4.93
N CYS A 86 -0.50 -11.47 -3.79
CA CYS A 86 -1.69 -10.68 -3.48
C CYS A 86 -1.37 -9.20 -3.29
N LEU A 87 -0.20 -8.86 -2.73
CA LEU A 87 0.21 -7.47 -2.56
C LEU A 87 0.51 -6.78 -3.90
N ALA A 88 1.21 -7.47 -4.80
CA ALA A 88 1.48 -6.96 -6.14
C ALA A 88 0.19 -6.72 -6.92
N ALA A 89 -0.75 -7.68 -6.87
CA ALA A 89 -2.06 -7.53 -7.50
C ALA A 89 -2.86 -6.36 -6.93
N ALA A 90 -2.83 -6.15 -5.61
CA ALA A 90 -3.47 -5.01 -4.96
C ALA A 90 -2.85 -3.68 -5.42
N GLN A 91 -1.52 -3.60 -5.45
CA GLN A 91 -0.81 -2.41 -5.92
C GLN A 91 -1.11 -2.11 -7.39
N GLN A 92 -1.11 -3.11 -8.26
CA GLN A 92 -1.48 -2.96 -9.66
C GLN A 92 -2.93 -2.46 -9.82
N ARG A 93 -3.87 -2.96 -9.00
CA ARG A 93 -5.26 -2.50 -9.03
C ARG A 93 -5.41 -1.05 -8.59
N LEU A 94 -4.71 -0.63 -7.53
CA LEU A 94 -4.87 0.71 -6.95
C LEU A 94 -4.05 1.77 -7.70
N TYR A 95 -2.81 1.45 -8.09
CA TYR A 95 -1.90 2.42 -8.72
C TYR A 95 -1.91 2.36 -10.25
N GLY A 96 -2.42 1.29 -10.86
CA GLY A 96 -2.55 1.13 -12.30
C GLY A 96 -1.24 0.74 -13.02
N ASP A 97 -0.14 1.47 -12.84
CA ASP A 97 1.17 1.12 -13.41
C ASP A 97 2.14 0.73 -12.29
N GLN A 98 2.20 -0.57 -11.98
CA GLN A 98 3.06 -1.07 -10.90
C GLN A 98 4.56 -0.76 -11.14
N ARG A 99 5.04 -0.76 -12.39
CA ARG A 99 6.46 -0.46 -12.68
C ARG A 99 6.78 1.01 -12.36
N ARG A 100 5.94 1.94 -12.81
CA ARG A 100 6.10 3.37 -12.51
C ARG A 100 5.94 3.66 -11.02
N TRP A 101 4.90 3.08 -10.41
CA TRP A 101 4.68 3.21 -8.96
C TRP A 101 5.88 2.71 -8.16
N PHE A 102 6.42 1.55 -8.49
CA PHE A 102 7.55 0.97 -7.76
C PHE A 102 8.78 1.87 -7.87
N ARG A 103 9.12 2.32 -9.08
CA ARG A 103 10.25 3.22 -9.30
C ARG A 103 10.10 4.52 -8.52
N ALA A 104 8.99 5.22 -8.69
CA ALA A 104 8.76 6.50 -8.05
C ALA A 104 8.74 6.37 -6.52
N SER A 105 8.08 5.34 -5.99
CA SER A 105 8.00 5.10 -4.54
C SER A 105 9.35 4.75 -3.92
N VAL A 106 10.14 3.90 -4.59
CA VAL A 106 11.49 3.55 -4.11
C VAL A 106 12.38 4.79 -4.07
N ILE A 107 12.38 5.61 -5.11
CA ILE A 107 13.19 6.84 -5.16
C ILE A 107 12.74 7.82 -4.07
N VAL A 108 11.44 8.14 -4.01
CA VAL A 108 10.89 9.11 -3.04
C VAL A 108 11.11 8.67 -1.60
N ASN A 109 11.00 7.37 -1.29
CA ASN A 109 11.23 6.86 0.07
C ASN A 109 12.72 6.81 0.45
N ASN A 110 13.64 6.99 -0.49
CA ASN A 110 15.09 6.94 -0.27
C ASN A 110 15.80 8.29 -0.47
N LEU A 111 15.07 9.40 -0.64
CA LEU A 111 15.69 10.72 -0.86
C LEU A 111 16.61 11.17 0.29
N ARG A 112 16.27 10.86 1.55
CA ARG A 112 17.14 11.18 2.69
C ARG A 112 18.40 10.29 2.72
N PRO A 113 18.28 8.95 2.65
CA PRO A 113 19.45 8.08 2.49
C PRO A 113 20.39 8.50 1.35
N GLU A 114 19.84 8.91 0.21
CA GLU A 114 20.62 9.42 -0.92
C GLU A 114 21.32 10.74 -0.61
N ALA A 115 20.63 11.69 0.03
CA ALA A 115 21.21 12.96 0.45
C ALA A 115 22.42 12.73 1.37
N ASP A 116 22.25 11.84 2.35
CA ASP A 116 23.30 11.47 3.29
C ASP A 116 24.50 10.80 2.55
N SER A 117 24.24 9.88 1.63
CA SER A 117 25.31 9.17 0.90
C SER A 117 26.05 10.03 -0.12
N THR A 118 25.40 11.07 -0.65
CA THR A 118 25.96 11.95 -1.68
C THR A 118 26.49 13.27 -1.13
N HIS A 119 26.46 13.44 0.20
CA HIS A 119 26.82 14.70 0.88
C HIS A 119 26.06 15.92 0.36
N ARG A 120 24.78 15.72 0.02
CA ARG A 120 23.85 16.76 -0.43
C ARG A 120 22.79 17.04 0.62
N THR A 121 22.11 18.16 0.50
CA THR A 121 20.88 18.42 1.25
C THR A 121 19.71 17.65 0.64
N VAL A 122 18.69 17.36 1.47
CA VAL A 122 17.43 16.76 0.98
C VAL A 122 16.74 17.66 -0.04
N ALA A 123 16.91 18.99 0.05
CA ALA A 123 16.33 19.93 -0.91
C ALA A 123 16.96 19.79 -2.31
N GLU A 124 18.30 19.67 -2.38
CA GLU A 124 19.00 19.43 -3.64
C GLU A 124 18.60 18.09 -4.24
N VAL A 125 18.54 17.02 -3.44
CA VAL A 125 18.11 15.69 -3.93
C VAL A 125 16.66 15.71 -4.40
N ARG A 126 15.75 16.43 -3.71
CA ARG A 126 14.37 16.63 -4.17
C ARG A 126 14.29 17.37 -5.50
N ALA A 127 15.16 18.37 -5.72
CA ALA A 127 15.20 19.10 -6.98
C ALA A 127 15.68 18.19 -8.13
N LEU A 128 16.64 17.30 -7.89
CA LEU A 128 17.09 16.31 -8.86
C LEU A 128 15.97 15.32 -9.22
N HIS A 129 15.19 14.85 -8.24
CA HIS A 129 14.11 13.86 -8.42
C HIS A 129 12.70 14.49 -8.50
N HIS A 130 12.59 15.73 -8.99
CA HIS A 130 11.30 16.42 -9.05
C HIS A 130 10.28 15.68 -9.93
N ALA A 131 10.72 15.07 -11.03
CA ALA A 131 9.85 14.30 -11.92
C ALA A 131 9.28 13.04 -11.24
N GLU A 132 10.11 12.28 -10.53
CA GLU A 132 9.68 11.14 -9.73
C GLU A 132 8.74 11.54 -8.58
N LEU A 133 8.98 12.69 -7.95
CA LEU A 133 8.07 13.24 -6.94
C LEU A 133 6.70 13.58 -7.51
N ASP A 134 6.66 14.22 -8.69
CA ASP A 134 5.40 14.57 -9.34
C ASP A 134 4.65 13.32 -9.81
N GLU A 135 5.35 12.32 -10.34
CA GLU A 135 4.77 11.03 -10.71
C GLU A 135 4.24 10.28 -9.48
N TRP A 136 5.00 10.25 -8.38
CA TRP A 136 4.57 9.65 -7.13
C TRP A 136 3.27 10.29 -6.60
N ARG A 137 3.16 11.63 -6.67
CA ARG A 137 1.93 12.34 -6.28
C ARG A 137 0.75 11.97 -7.19
N ARG A 138 0.94 11.91 -8.52
CA ARG A 138 -0.11 11.51 -9.46
C ARG A 138 -0.61 10.10 -9.19
N LEU A 139 0.31 9.15 -9.04
CA LEU A 139 -0.03 7.74 -8.79
C LEU A 139 -0.74 7.57 -7.45
N ARG A 140 -0.34 8.31 -6.41
CA ARG A 140 -1.04 8.31 -5.11
C ARG A 140 -2.41 8.95 -5.17
N ALA A 141 -2.60 10.02 -5.94
CA ALA A 141 -3.91 10.62 -6.12
C ALA A 141 -4.86 9.63 -6.82
N HIS A 142 -4.40 8.95 -7.87
CA HIS A 142 -5.17 7.89 -8.52
C HIS A 142 -5.52 6.75 -7.55
N ALA A 143 -4.54 6.25 -6.81
CA ALA A 143 -4.76 5.20 -5.82
C ALA A 143 -5.72 5.60 -4.70
N LEU A 144 -5.70 6.86 -4.27
CA LEU A 144 -6.67 7.38 -3.32
C LEU A 144 -8.09 7.32 -3.90
N THR A 145 -8.30 7.79 -5.13
CA THR A 145 -9.60 7.71 -5.81
C THR A 145 -10.08 6.27 -5.91
N GLU A 146 -9.24 5.35 -6.40
CA GLU A 146 -9.61 3.93 -6.52
C GLU A 146 -9.91 3.29 -5.17
N SER A 147 -9.15 3.65 -4.13
CA SER A 147 -9.34 3.16 -2.77
C SER A 147 -10.66 3.65 -2.17
N THR A 148 -11.00 4.93 -2.35
CA THR A 148 -12.27 5.49 -1.90
C THR A 148 -13.45 4.81 -2.59
N THR A 149 -13.39 4.61 -3.91
CA THR A 149 -14.43 3.88 -4.65
C THR A 149 -14.57 2.44 -4.15
N LEU A 150 -13.46 1.74 -4.00
CA LEU A 150 -13.46 0.35 -3.52
C LEU A 150 -14.06 0.21 -2.10
N LEU A 151 -13.75 1.15 -1.21
CA LEU A 151 -14.23 1.09 0.18
C LEU A 151 -15.69 1.53 0.32
N ALA A 152 -16.21 2.34 -0.61
CA ALA A 152 -17.62 2.70 -0.65
C ALA A 152 -18.51 1.55 -1.14
N ASP A 153 -18.00 0.71 -2.04
CA ASP A 153 -18.70 -0.48 -2.57
C ASP A 153 -17.75 -1.69 -2.59
N PRO A 154 -17.52 -2.33 -1.42
CA PRO A 154 -16.58 -3.43 -1.32
C PRO A 154 -17.09 -4.65 -2.10
N PRO A 155 -16.22 -5.35 -2.86
CA PRO A 155 -16.61 -6.56 -3.56
C PRO A 155 -17.13 -7.60 -2.55
N PRO A 156 -18.13 -8.41 -2.92
CA PRO A 156 -18.68 -9.43 -2.03
C PRO A 156 -17.57 -10.38 -1.57
N THR A 157 -17.51 -10.61 -0.26
CA THR A 157 -16.60 -11.55 0.35
C THR A 157 -17.07 -12.97 0.05
N GLY A 158 -16.56 -13.55 -1.04
CA GLY A 158 -16.74 -14.97 -1.36
C GLY A 158 -18.07 -15.29 -2.03
N ASP A 159 -18.06 -15.31 -3.36
CA ASP A 159 -18.44 -16.48 -4.14
C ASP A 159 -17.87 -16.31 -5.56
N PRO A 160 -17.40 -17.36 -6.22
CA PRO A 160 -17.08 -17.27 -7.63
C PRO A 160 -18.39 -17.00 -8.40
N ARG A 161 -18.40 -15.97 -9.26
CA ARG A 161 -19.44 -15.90 -10.30
C ARG A 161 -19.27 -17.13 -11.20
N PRO A 162 -20.36 -17.87 -11.49
CA PRO A 162 -20.29 -19.05 -12.37
C PRO A 162 -19.81 -18.71 -13.78
#